data_AF-A0A835XF30-F1
#
_entry.id   AF-A0A835XF30-F1
#
_cell.length_a   1.000
_cell.length_b   1.000
_cell.length_c   1.000
_cell.angle_alpha   90.00
_cell.angle_beta   90.00
_cell.angle_gamma   90.00
#
_symmetry.space_group_name_H-M   'P 1'
#
loop_
_entity.id
_entity.type
_entity.pdbx_description
1 polymer ?
#
loop_
_entity_poly.entity_id
_entity_poly.type
_entity_poly.pdbx_seq_one_letter_code
_entity_poly.pdbx_strand_id
1 'polypeptide(L)'
;MANQIFFLMSFRVITEDLQNQLKSNLPQIRLILKQNPAMAYTKITEIGSGVGKKYGIKLVVNFPERGKINDFDSYGKQDLSIIVDQTKTNFPIERSIIKSKASEIFGDVKIQDAYMYEGKEGVKIFFENGRIDILPHSLHVWCKFSEKVTNFCDWLFENVYLLK
;
A
#
# COMPACT_ATOMS: atom_id res chain seq x y z
N MET A 1 -5.63 -24.83 24.45
CA MET A 1 -5.51 -24.31 23.07
C MET A 1 -5.92 -22.86 23.12
N ALA A 2 -4.97 -21.94 22.92
CA ALA A 2 -5.27 -20.51 22.94
C ALA A 2 -6.15 -20.17 21.73
N ASN A 3 -7.32 -19.56 21.97
CA ASN A 3 -8.08 -18.87 20.94
C ASN A 3 -7.18 -17.77 20.38
N GLN A 4 -6.55 -18.03 19.23
CA GLN A 4 -6.05 -16.96 18.38
C GLN A 4 -7.30 -16.24 17.87
N ILE A 5 -7.61 -15.11 18.49
CA ILE A 5 -8.42 -14.08 17.85
C ILE A 5 -7.65 -13.72 16.58
N PHE A 6 -8.07 -14.25 15.44
CA PHE A 6 -7.63 -13.78 14.13
C PHE A 6 -8.13 -12.34 14.03
N PHE A 7 -7.24 -11.39 14.33
CA PHE A 7 -7.53 -9.99 14.05
C PHE A 7 -7.45 -9.85 12.53
N LEU A 8 -8.61 -9.63 11.90
CA LEU A 8 -8.70 -9.51 10.45
C LEU A 8 -7.68 -8.47 9.97
N MET A 9 -6.64 -8.92 9.27
CA MET A 9 -5.54 -8.04 8.88
C MET A 9 -5.93 -7.21 7.65
N SER A 10 -6.54 -6.05 7.88
CA SER A 10 -7.04 -5.17 6.83
C SER A 10 -6.08 -4.03 6.47
N PHE A 11 -6.15 -3.55 5.22
CA PHE A 11 -5.43 -2.38 4.75
C PHE A 11 -5.76 -1.14 5.60
N ARG A 12 -7.03 -1.00 6.02
CA ARG A 12 -7.44 0.08 6.93
C ARG A 12 -6.67 0.05 8.24
N VAL A 13 -6.65 -1.08 8.94
CA VAL A 13 -5.95 -1.23 10.24
C VAL A 13 -4.46 -0.90 10.11
N ILE A 14 -3.81 -1.43 9.07
CA ILE A 14 -2.38 -1.23 8.82
C ILE A 14 -2.07 0.23 8.51
N THR A 15 -2.88 0.87 7.67
CA THR A 15 -2.65 2.28 7.29
C THR A 15 -2.98 3.24 8.43
N GLU A 16 -3.96 2.94 9.29
CA GLU A 16 -4.22 3.71 10.50
C GLU A 16 -3.07 3.61 11.52
N ASP A 17 -2.49 2.43 11.76
CA ASP A 17 -1.28 2.31 12.59
C ASP A 17 -0.11 3.09 11.97
N LEU A 18 0.12 2.96 10.66
CA LEU A 18 1.15 3.73 9.96
C LEU A 18 0.98 5.25 10.12
N GLN A 19 -0.25 5.75 9.92
CA GLN A 19 -0.56 7.17 10.09
C GLN A 19 -0.33 7.62 11.52
N ASN A 20 -0.70 6.82 12.52
CA ASN A 20 -0.47 7.12 13.93
C ASN A 20 1.03 7.18 14.27
N GLN A 21 1.84 6.23 13.77
CA GLN A 21 3.29 6.25 13.99
C GLN A 21 3.97 7.42 13.29
N LEU A 22 3.58 7.75 12.05
CA LEU A 22 4.13 8.90 11.33
C LEU A 22 3.75 10.22 12.03
N LYS A 23 2.51 10.34 12.49
CA LYS A 23 2.02 11.52 13.20
C LYS A 23 2.74 11.73 14.54
N SER A 24 2.95 10.67 15.32
CA SER A 24 3.65 10.76 16.61
C SER A 24 5.13 11.14 16.46
N ASN A 25 5.76 10.76 15.33
CA ASN A 25 7.16 11.08 15.03
C ASN A 25 7.31 12.38 14.20
N LEU A 26 6.22 13.05 13.82
CA LEU A 26 6.24 14.18 12.89
C LEU A 26 7.15 15.34 13.33
N PRO A 27 7.23 15.75 14.61
CA PRO A 27 8.15 16.81 15.03
C PRO A 27 9.62 16.47 14.73
N GLN A 28 10.03 15.24 14.99
CA GLN A 28 11.39 14.76 14.70
C GLN A 28 11.64 14.70 13.19
N ILE A 29 10.68 14.19 12.42
CA ILE A 29 10.79 14.11 10.96
C ILE A 29 10.98 15.51 10.36
N ARG A 30 10.18 16.49 10.80
CA ARG A 30 10.27 17.89 10.34
C ARG A 30 11.63 18.51 10.64
N LEU A 31 12.19 18.24 11.82
CA LEU A 31 13.51 18.73 12.20
C LEU A 31 14.59 18.14 11.30
N ILE A 32 14.58 16.82 11.11
CA ILE A 32 15.56 16.12 10.27
C ILE A 32 15.43 16.57 8.81
N LEU A 33 14.21 16.72 8.29
CA LEU A 33 13.96 17.08 6.89
C LEU A 33 14.56 18.44 6.51
N LYS A 34 14.53 19.42 7.42
CA LYS A 34 15.16 20.73 7.23
C LYS A 34 16.69 20.64 7.11
N GLN A 35 17.30 19.64 7.74
CA GLN A 35 18.75 19.48 7.81
C GLN A 35 19.27 18.54 6.71
N ASN A 36 18.60 17.40 6.53
CA ASN A 36 19.00 16.35 5.61
C ASN A 36 17.77 15.54 5.14
N PRO A 37 17.28 15.81 3.92
CA PRO A 37 16.12 15.11 3.36
C PRO A 37 16.30 13.59 3.22
N ALA A 38 17.51 13.10 2.94
CA ALA A 38 17.77 11.67 2.83
C ALA A 38 17.65 10.96 4.19
N MET A 39 18.07 11.61 5.27
CA MET A 39 17.88 11.11 6.63
C MET A 39 16.40 11.12 7.05
N ALA A 40 15.64 12.13 6.65
CA ALA A 40 14.20 12.17 6.91
C ALA A 40 13.48 11.02 6.17
N TYR A 41 13.83 10.79 4.91
CA TYR A 41 13.33 9.66 4.14
C TYR A 41 13.68 8.31 4.79
N THR A 42 14.92 8.16 5.26
CA THR A 42 15.36 6.97 6.00
C THR A 42 14.51 6.76 7.26
N LYS A 43 14.30 7.80 8.07
CA LYS A 43 13.47 7.73 9.28
C LYS A 43 12.02 7.34 8.98
N ILE A 44 11.42 7.89 7.92
CA ILE A 44 10.06 7.55 7.48
C ILE A 44 10.00 6.09 7.03
N THR A 45 11.00 5.62 6.30
CA THR A 45 11.12 4.23 5.84
C THR A 45 11.27 3.27 7.01
N GLU A 46 12.05 3.62 8.04
CA GLU A 46 12.19 2.84 9.27
C GLU A 46 10.85 2.72 10.02
N ILE A 47 10.09 3.81 10.11
CA ILE A 47 8.74 3.80 10.71
C ILE A 47 7.83 2.84 9.93
N GLY A 48 7.80 2.96 8.60
CA GLY A 48 7.02 2.07 7.74
C GLY A 48 7.41 0.60 7.92
N SER A 49 8.71 0.30 7.92
CA SER A 49 9.26 -1.03 8.16
C SER A 49 8.86 -1.59 9.53
N GLY A 50 8.94 -0.76 10.58
CA GLY A 50 8.54 -1.13 11.93
C GLY A 50 7.06 -1.48 12.04
N VAL A 51 6.19 -0.71 11.39
CA VAL A 51 4.75 -1.02 11.30
C VAL A 51 4.54 -2.31 10.52
N GLY A 52 5.08 -2.42 9.30
CA GLY A 52 4.92 -3.61 8.46
C GLY A 52 5.34 -4.90 9.16
N LYS A 53 6.43 -4.88 9.94
CA LYS A 53 6.92 -6.03 10.70
C LYS A 53 5.88 -6.59 11.69
N LYS A 54 5.04 -5.74 12.29
CA LYS A 54 3.95 -6.19 13.19
C LYS A 54 2.92 -7.06 12.47
N TYR A 55 2.78 -6.86 11.16
CA TYR A 55 1.79 -7.48 10.29
C TYR A 55 2.42 -8.49 9.30
N GLY A 56 3.71 -8.82 9.47
CA GLY A 56 4.39 -9.79 8.59
C GLY A 56 4.58 -9.33 7.14
N ILE A 57 4.52 -8.02 6.85
CA ILE A 57 4.66 -7.42 5.52
C ILE A 57 5.74 -6.33 5.52
N LYS A 58 6.16 -5.85 4.35
CA LYS A 58 6.97 -4.62 4.25
C LYS A 58 6.11 -3.48 3.77
N LEU A 59 6.19 -2.32 4.44
CA LEU A 59 5.55 -1.08 4.04
C LEU A 59 6.60 -0.06 3.66
N VAL A 60 6.40 0.61 2.51
CA VAL A 60 7.27 1.68 2.02
C VAL A 60 6.42 2.88 1.67
N VAL A 61 6.59 3.97 2.41
CA VAL A 61 5.99 5.27 2.09
C VAL A 61 6.82 5.91 0.99
N ASN A 62 6.19 6.26 -0.13
CA ASN A 62 6.86 6.78 -1.30
C ASN A 62 6.61 8.29 -1.46
N PHE A 63 7.55 8.97 -2.12
CA PHE A 63 7.43 10.38 -2.48
C PHE A 63 7.78 10.52 -3.97
N PRO A 64 6.86 10.16 -4.88
CA PRO A 64 7.15 10.03 -6.31
C PRO A 64 7.51 11.36 -6.99
N GLU A 65 7.08 12.49 -6.41
CA GLU A 65 7.30 13.83 -6.94
C GLU A 65 8.20 14.64 -6.00
N ARG A 66 9.01 15.52 -6.61
CA ARG A 66 9.85 16.44 -5.84
C ARG A 66 8.97 17.31 -4.94
N GLY A 67 9.35 17.38 -3.66
CA GLY A 67 8.66 18.22 -2.69
C GLY A 67 7.46 17.56 -2.01
N LYS A 68 6.94 16.42 -2.49
CA LYS A 68 5.85 15.70 -1.79
C LYS A 68 6.20 15.30 -0.36
N ILE A 69 7.49 15.09 -0.05
CA ILE A 69 7.94 14.85 1.32
C ILE A 69 7.64 16.02 2.27
N ASN A 70 7.36 17.23 1.77
CA ASN A 70 6.94 18.36 2.60
C ASN A 70 5.42 18.40 2.86
N ASP A 71 4.62 17.56 2.19
CA ASP A 71 3.19 17.41 2.46
C ASP A 71 2.97 16.47 3.65
N PHE A 72 3.17 17.01 4.85
CA PHE A 72 3.06 16.22 6.08
C PHE A 72 1.67 15.63 6.32
N ASP A 73 0.62 16.27 5.79
CA ASP A 73 -0.76 15.82 6.01
C ASP A 73 -1.09 14.57 5.20
N SER A 74 -0.33 14.30 4.12
CA SER A 74 -0.50 13.12 3.27
C SER A 74 0.24 11.88 3.74
N TYR A 75 1.06 11.97 4.80
CA TYR A 75 1.89 10.87 5.28
C TYR A 75 1.03 9.68 5.69
N GLY A 76 1.24 8.53 5.03
CA GLY A 76 0.47 7.30 5.26
C GLY A 76 -0.97 7.34 4.72
N LYS A 77 -1.32 8.36 3.92
CA LYS A 77 -2.66 8.52 3.30
C LYS A 77 -2.66 8.43 1.77
N GLN A 78 -1.49 8.28 1.18
CA GLN A 78 -1.26 8.09 -0.25
C GLN A 78 0.12 7.48 -0.49
N ASP A 79 0.39 7.08 -1.74
CA ASP A 79 1.72 6.71 -2.23
C ASP A 79 2.42 5.63 -1.39
N LEU A 80 1.79 4.46 -1.23
CA LEU A 80 2.27 3.37 -0.38
C LEU A 80 2.53 2.09 -1.18
N SER A 81 3.68 1.47 -0.94
CA SER A 81 3.98 0.13 -1.40
C SER A 81 3.87 -0.87 -0.25
N ILE A 82 3.19 -1.98 -0.50
CA ILE A 82 3.04 -3.11 0.41
C ILE A 82 3.66 -4.32 -0.28
N ILE A 83 4.68 -4.92 0.33
CA ILE A 83 5.29 -6.15 -0.16
C ILE A 83 4.88 -7.27 0.79
N VAL A 84 4.14 -8.24 0.27
CA VAL A 84 3.54 -9.32 1.04
C VAL A 84 4.46 -10.53 1.05
N ASP A 85 4.71 -11.12 -0.12
CA ASP A 85 5.54 -12.32 -0.25
C ASP A 85 6.23 -12.35 -1.61
N GLN A 86 7.53 -12.03 -1.62
CA GLN A 86 8.34 -11.94 -2.84
C GLN A 86 8.50 -13.29 -3.57
N THR A 87 8.17 -14.41 -2.93
CA THR A 87 8.18 -15.74 -3.55
C THR A 87 6.97 -15.97 -4.46
N LYS A 88 5.88 -15.21 -4.28
CA LYS A 88 4.67 -15.33 -5.11
C LYS A 88 4.90 -14.78 -6.51
N THR A 89 4.58 -15.61 -7.50
CA THR A 89 4.69 -15.26 -8.92
C THR A 89 3.34 -15.25 -9.65
N ASN A 90 2.28 -15.78 -9.03
CA ASN A 90 0.94 -15.88 -9.59
C ASN A 90 -0.13 -15.48 -8.57
N PHE A 91 -1.25 -14.94 -9.04
CA PHE A 91 -2.42 -14.69 -8.20
C PHE A 91 -3.13 -16.00 -7.81
N PRO A 92 -3.76 -16.06 -6.63
CA PRO A 92 -4.59 -17.20 -6.23
C PRO A 92 -5.96 -17.23 -6.93
N ILE A 93 -6.33 -16.14 -7.60
CA ILE A 93 -7.58 -15.97 -8.37
C ILE A 93 -7.27 -15.43 -9.76
N GLU A 94 -8.20 -15.61 -10.69
CA GLU A 94 -8.06 -15.04 -12.03
C GLU A 94 -8.00 -13.51 -12.02
N ARG A 95 -7.17 -12.93 -12.89
CA ARG A 95 -7.09 -11.46 -13.04
C ARG A 95 -8.43 -10.86 -13.46
N SER A 96 -9.23 -11.58 -14.24
CA SER A 96 -10.59 -11.19 -14.63
C SER A 96 -11.46 -10.83 -13.42
N ILE A 97 -11.34 -11.57 -12.32
CA ILE A 97 -12.06 -11.32 -11.07
C ILE A 97 -11.57 -10.02 -10.41
N ILE A 98 -10.25 -9.81 -10.34
CA ILE A 98 -9.66 -8.57 -9.81
C ILE A 98 -10.14 -7.36 -10.63
N LYS A 99 -10.11 -7.46 -11.96
CA LYS A 99 -10.57 -6.41 -12.88
C LYS A 99 -12.07 -6.13 -12.70
N SER A 100 -12.90 -7.18 -12.62
CA SER A 100 -14.34 -7.06 -12.40
C SER A 100 -14.65 -6.37 -11.08
N LYS A 101 -13.96 -6.75 -10.00
CA LYS A 101 -14.13 -6.12 -8.69
C LYS A 101 -13.71 -4.64 -8.69
N ALA A 102 -12.66 -4.30 -9.42
CA ALA A 102 -12.25 -2.91 -9.59
C ALA A 102 -13.34 -2.10 -10.33
N SER A 103 -13.90 -2.62 -11.43
CA SER A 103 -15.00 -1.96 -12.14
C SER A 103 -16.26 -1.81 -11.27
N GLU A 104 -16.57 -2.81 -10.43
CA GLU A 104 -17.69 -2.75 -9.48
C GLU A 104 -17.55 -1.58 -8.50
N ILE A 105 -16.37 -1.40 -7.91
CA ILE A 105 -16.13 -0.37 -6.87
C ILE A 105 -15.92 1.01 -7.48
N PHE A 106 -15.10 1.09 -8.54
CA PHE A 106 -14.63 2.36 -9.08
C PHE A 106 -15.45 2.87 -10.28
N GLY A 107 -16.28 2.02 -10.89
CA GLY A 107 -17.06 2.38 -12.07
C GLY A 107 -16.20 2.41 -13.34
N ASP A 108 -16.35 3.47 -14.13
CA ASP A 108 -15.61 3.64 -15.39
C ASP A 108 -14.17 4.06 -15.13
N VAL A 109 -13.31 3.07 -14.94
CA VAL A 109 -11.85 3.24 -14.79
C VAL A 109 -11.12 2.41 -15.83
N LYS A 110 -9.96 2.90 -16.26
CA LYS A 110 -9.10 2.17 -17.19
C LYS A 110 -8.35 1.08 -16.43
N ILE A 111 -8.53 -0.18 -16.84
CA ILE A 111 -7.88 -1.34 -16.23
C ILE A 111 -7.06 -2.08 -17.29
N GLN A 112 -5.82 -2.45 -16.95
CA GLN A 112 -4.90 -3.13 -17.86
C GLN A 112 -4.17 -4.28 -17.15
N ASP A 113 -3.69 -5.25 -17.92
CA ASP A 113 -2.70 -6.18 -17.39
C ASP A 113 -1.37 -5.44 -17.15
N ALA A 114 -0.69 -5.80 -16.08
CA ALA A 114 0.66 -5.35 -15.78
C ALA A 114 1.64 -6.43 -16.24
N TYR A 115 2.37 -6.19 -17.32
CA TYR A 115 3.46 -7.09 -17.70
C TYR A 115 4.72 -6.73 -16.91
N MET A 116 5.27 -7.68 -16.16
CA MET A 116 6.61 -7.62 -15.59
C MET A 116 7.56 -8.53 -16.37
N TYR A 117 8.87 -8.32 -16.19
CA TYR A 117 9.90 -9.29 -16.58
C TYR A 117 9.62 -10.66 -15.92
N GLU A 118 9.98 -11.74 -16.62
CA GLU A 118 9.85 -13.14 -16.14
C GLU A 118 8.42 -13.68 -15.99
N GLY A 119 7.45 -13.17 -16.77
CA GLY A 119 6.13 -13.79 -16.88
C GLY A 119 5.19 -13.58 -15.68
N LYS A 120 5.53 -12.66 -14.77
CA LYS A 120 4.64 -12.25 -13.67
C LYS A 120 3.62 -11.25 -14.20
N GLU A 121 2.38 -11.68 -14.35
CA GLU A 121 1.29 -10.86 -14.86
C GLU A 121 0.46 -10.28 -13.69
N GLY A 122 0.40 -8.95 -13.62
CA GLY A 122 -0.36 -8.19 -12.65
C GLY A 122 -1.59 -7.49 -13.23
N VAL A 123 -2.19 -6.59 -12.45
CA VAL A 123 -3.29 -5.71 -12.89
C VAL A 123 -2.95 -4.27 -12.51
N LYS A 124 -3.17 -3.33 -13.43
CA LYS A 124 -3.09 -1.89 -13.16
C LYS A 124 -4.47 -1.26 -13.30
N ILE A 125 -4.84 -0.43 -12.35
CA ILE A 125 -6.06 0.38 -12.38
C ILE A 125 -5.64 1.84 -12.41
N PHE A 126 -6.06 2.57 -13.43
CA PHE A 126 -5.73 3.99 -13.61
C PHE A 126 -6.93 4.85 -13.24
N PHE A 127 -6.65 5.89 -12.45
CA PHE A 127 -7.56 6.96 -12.12
C PHE A 127 -7.06 8.26 -12.75
N GLU A 128 -7.88 9.31 -12.73
CA GLU A 128 -7.46 10.65 -13.17
C GLU A 128 -6.21 11.13 -12.42
N ASN A 129 -6.16 10.89 -11.09
CA ASN A 129 -5.10 11.39 -10.21
C ASN A 129 -4.33 10.26 -9.50
N GLY A 130 -3.99 9.20 -10.23
CA GLY A 130 -3.12 8.14 -9.71
C GLY A 130 -3.45 6.76 -10.25
N ARG A 131 -2.88 5.73 -9.61
CA ARG A 131 -3.13 4.34 -10.01
C ARG A 131 -2.94 3.37 -8.85
N ILE A 132 -3.46 2.16 -9.02
CA ILE A 132 -3.13 1.01 -8.17
C ILE A 132 -2.47 -0.05 -9.05
N ASP A 133 -1.25 -0.46 -8.68
CA ASP A 133 -0.54 -1.56 -9.31
C ASP A 133 -0.63 -2.80 -8.40
N ILE A 134 -1.25 -3.86 -8.91
CA ILE A 134 -1.52 -5.11 -8.19
C ILE A 134 -0.62 -6.16 -8.81
N LEU A 135 0.32 -6.67 -8.03
CA LEU A 135 1.22 -7.76 -8.40
C LEU A 135 1.00 -8.95 -7.46
N PRO A 136 1.36 -10.19 -7.87
CA PRO A 136 1.21 -11.37 -7.01
C PRO A 136 1.89 -11.27 -5.63
N HIS A 137 2.99 -10.52 -5.54
CA HIS A 137 3.80 -10.38 -4.33
C HIS A 137 3.69 -9.01 -3.64
N SER A 138 3.09 -8.03 -4.31
CA SER A 138 3.05 -6.66 -3.82
C SER A 138 1.85 -5.88 -4.32
N LEU A 139 1.46 -4.87 -3.56
CA LEU A 139 0.45 -3.88 -3.88
C LEU A 139 1.08 -2.50 -3.83
N HIS A 140 0.86 -1.67 -4.85
CA HIS A 140 1.32 -0.29 -4.85
C HIS A 140 0.13 0.65 -5.09
N VAL A 141 -0.13 1.53 -4.14
CA VAL A 141 -1.25 2.48 -4.16
C VAL A 141 -0.67 3.88 -4.36
N TRP A 142 -0.70 4.36 -5.60
CA TRP A 142 -0.15 5.65 -6.04
C TRP A 142 -1.22 6.74 -6.12
N CYS A 143 -2.15 6.74 -5.16
CA CYS A 143 -3.25 7.69 -5.07
C CYS A 143 -3.67 7.87 -3.61
N LYS A 144 -4.57 8.83 -3.35
CA LYS A 144 -5.15 9.05 -2.03
C LYS A 144 -6.06 7.89 -1.60
N PHE A 145 -5.98 7.52 -0.33
CA PHE A 145 -6.80 6.46 0.26
C PHE A 145 -8.22 6.98 0.54
N SER A 146 -9.04 7.06 -0.51
CA SER A 146 -10.47 7.25 -0.36
C SER A 146 -11.12 5.99 0.22
N GLU A 147 -12.37 6.11 0.69
CA GLU A 147 -13.14 4.97 1.19
C GLU A 147 -13.22 3.83 0.16
N LYS A 148 -13.42 4.16 -1.12
CA LYS A 148 -13.42 3.17 -2.21
C LYS A 148 -12.07 2.47 -2.38
N VAL A 149 -10.97 3.23 -2.29
CA VAL A 149 -9.60 2.67 -2.39
C VAL A 149 -9.34 1.74 -1.22
N THR A 150 -9.65 2.18 0.00
CA THR A 150 -9.52 1.37 1.22
C THR A 150 -10.31 0.07 1.12
N ASN A 151 -11.58 0.13 0.73
CA ASN A 151 -12.43 -1.06 0.63
C ASN A 151 -11.96 -2.04 -0.46
N PHE A 152 -11.46 -1.53 -1.58
CA PHE A 152 -10.86 -2.38 -2.60
C PHE A 152 -9.54 -3.02 -2.11
N CYS A 153 -8.69 -2.27 -1.41
CA CYS A 153 -7.46 -2.81 -0.84
C CYS A 153 -7.71 -3.84 0.26
N ASP A 154 -8.73 -3.64 1.11
CA ASP A 154 -9.18 -4.63 2.08
C ASP A 154 -9.63 -5.93 1.38
N TRP A 155 -10.43 -5.81 0.30
CA TRP A 155 -10.83 -6.97 -0.50
C TRP A 155 -9.63 -7.69 -1.12
N LEU A 156 -8.63 -6.95 -1.63
CA LEU A 156 -7.40 -7.54 -2.16
C LEU A 156 -6.62 -8.28 -1.07
N PHE A 157 -6.55 -7.74 0.15
CA PHE A 157 -5.84 -8.38 1.26
C PHE A 157 -6.43 -9.75 1.57
N GLU A 158 -7.75 -9.84 1.62
CA GLU A 158 -8.45 -11.09 1.88
C GLU A 158 -8.38 -12.08 0.71
N ASN A 159 -8.60 -11.62 -0.53
CA ASN A 159 -8.88 -12.49 -1.68
C ASN A 159 -7.67 -12.72 -2.59
N VAL A 160 -6.71 -11.80 -2.60
CA VAL A 160 -5.51 -11.88 -3.46
C VAL A 160 -4.26 -12.19 -2.64
N TYR A 161 -4.09 -11.51 -1.50
CA TYR A 161 -2.90 -11.68 -0.66
C TYR A 161 -3.08 -12.69 0.47
N LEU A 162 -4.31 -13.15 0.68
CA LEU A 162 -4.67 -14.15 1.69
C LEU A 162 -4.18 -13.76 3.10
N LEU A 163 -4.19 -12.46 3.39
CA LEU A 163 -3.92 -11.90 4.71
C LEU A 163 -5.22 -12.00 5.51
N LYS A 164 -5.28 -12.96 6.43
CA LYS A 164 -6.41 -13.21 7.34
C LYS A 164 -6.00 -12.97 8.78
#